data_AF-A0A1G6PNN5-F1
#
_entry.id   AF-A0A1G6PNN5-F1
#
_cell.length_a   1.000
_cell.length_b   1.000
_cell.length_c   1.000
_cell.angle_alpha   90.00
_cell.angle_beta   90.00
_cell.angle_gamma   90.00
#
_symmetry.space_group_name_H-M   'P 1'
#
loop_
_entity.id
_entity.type
_entity.pdbx_description
1 polymer ?
#
loop_
_entity_poly.entity_id
_entity_poly.type
_entity_poly.pdbx_seq_one_letter_code
_entity_poly.pdbx_strand_id
1 'polypeptide(L)'
;MNRYTKYSSRYFKDQFSSNKIWASVMGKEGIEMKFNASENLIDYMLKKYRPHKLHREDFEELEISLAEVEIALNKLNSLPERFEVTDEEKAAFIKKYEELCERVERANLQRISWN
;
A
#
# COMPACT_ATOMS: atom_id res chain seq x y z
N MET A 1 -14.22 0.37 13.39
CA MET A 1 -12.78 0.29 13.06
C MET A 1 -12.68 0.16 11.55
N ASN A 2 -12.07 1.14 10.87
CA ASN A 2 -11.96 1.11 9.40
C ASN A 2 -10.95 0.04 8.99
N ARG A 3 -11.38 -0.92 8.16
CA ARG A 3 -10.54 -1.97 7.59
C ARG A 3 -10.16 -1.57 6.17
N TYR A 4 -8.88 -1.36 5.92
CA TYR A 4 -8.35 -1.07 4.58
C TYR A 4 -8.35 -2.37 3.77
N THR A 5 -9.09 -2.39 2.65
CA THR A 5 -9.33 -3.61 1.86
C THR A 5 -9.37 -3.39 0.34
N LYS A 6 -9.02 -2.17 -0.11
CA LYS A 6 -9.06 -1.75 -1.52
C LYS A 6 -8.27 -2.70 -2.42
N TYR A 7 -7.10 -3.15 -1.96
CA TYR A 7 -6.24 -4.05 -2.74
C TYR A 7 -5.98 -5.38 -2.03
N SER A 8 -5.87 -5.38 -0.70
CA SER A 8 -5.53 -6.58 0.08
C SER A 8 -6.53 -7.72 -0.07
N SER A 9 -7.83 -7.41 -0.19
CA SER A 9 -8.86 -8.44 -0.44
C SER A 9 -8.73 -9.13 -1.81
N ARG A 10 -8.15 -8.44 -2.80
CA ARG A 10 -7.94 -8.96 -4.15
C ARG A 10 -6.71 -9.86 -4.23
N TYR A 11 -5.62 -9.47 -3.56
CA TYR A 11 -4.30 -10.10 -3.72
C TYR A 11 -3.91 -11.06 -2.58
N PHE A 12 -4.42 -10.86 -1.37
CA PHE A 12 -4.13 -11.70 -0.19
C PHE A 12 -5.40 -12.41 0.29
N LYS A 13 -5.91 -13.33 -0.55
CA LYS A 13 -7.20 -14.01 -0.33
C LYS A 13 -7.19 -15.01 0.81
N ASP A 14 -6.05 -15.62 1.07
CA ASP A 14 -5.88 -16.60 2.13
C ASP A 14 -5.29 -15.96 3.39
N GLN A 15 -5.67 -16.51 4.54
CA GLN A 15 -5.20 -16.02 5.84
C GLN A 15 -3.68 -16.18 5.99
N PHE A 16 -3.08 -17.19 5.35
CA PHE A 16 -1.67 -17.48 5.49
C PHE A 16 -0.78 -16.41 4.83
N SER A 17 -1.11 -15.98 3.62
CA SER A 17 -0.40 -14.90 2.92
C SER A 17 -0.55 -13.56 3.67
N SER A 18 -1.75 -13.24 4.13
CA SER A 18 -1.98 -12.07 5.00
C SER A 18 -1.15 -12.13 6.30
N ASN A 19 -1.09 -13.30 6.94
CA ASN A 19 -0.34 -13.50 8.18
C ASN A 19 1.18 -13.34 8.00
N LYS A 20 1.74 -13.66 6.83
CA LYS A 20 3.17 -13.43 6.56
C LYS A 20 3.49 -11.94 6.59
N ILE A 21 2.70 -11.14 5.90
CA ILE A 21 2.86 -9.67 5.90
C ILE A 21 2.62 -9.13 7.31
N TRP A 22 1.56 -9.58 7.97
CA TRP A 22 1.26 -9.21 9.35
C TRP A 22 2.41 -9.50 10.31
N ALA A 23 3.05 -10.68 10.19
CA ALA A 23 4.17 -11.09 11.05
C ALA A 23 5.42 -10.23 10.81
N SER A 24 5.63 -9.71 9.60
CA SER A 24 6.77 -8.84 9.29
C SER A 24 6.69 -7.44 9.92
N VAL A 25 5.50 -7.01 10.34
CA VAL A 25 5.26 -5.64 10.85
C VAL A 25 5.30 -5.65 12.39
N MET A 26 6.50 -5.52 12.98
CA MET A 26 6.72 -5.72 14.42
C MET A 26 6.75 -4.46 15.28
N GLY A 27 6.60 -3.28 14.67
CA GLY A 27 6.61 -1.98 15.33
C GLY A 27 6.43 -0.86 14.30
N LYS A 28 6.55 0.40 14.73
CA LYS A 28 6.40 1.57 13.85
C LYS A 28 7.29 1.50 12.62
N GLU A 29 8.56 1.12 12.81
CA GLU A 29 9.52 0.91 11.72
C GLU A 29 9.02 -0.11 10.68
N GLY A 30 8.33 -1.16 11.10
CA GLY A 30 7.75 -2.16 10.19
C GLY A 30 6.63 -1.57 9.32
N ILE A 31 5.86 -0.62 9.85
CA ILE A 31 4.85 0.12 9.08
C ILE A 31 5.56 1.02 8.07
N GLU A 32 6.54 1.80 8.53
CA GLU A 32 7.32 2.70 7.69
C GLU A 32 8.03 1.96 6.56
N MET A 33 8.59 0.77 6.82
CA MET A 33 9.20 -0.08 5.80
C MET A 33 8.21 -0.46 4.69
N LYS A 34 6.96 -0.80 5.02
CA LYS A 34 5.94 -1.10 4.01
C LYS A 34 5.56 0.13 3.19
N PHE A 35 5.42 1.28 3.84
CA PHE A 35 5.19 2.54 3.14
C PHE A 35 6.36 2.90 2.20
N ASN A 36 7.59 2.83 2.69
CA ASN A 36 8.78 3.17 1.92
C ASN A 36 8.97 2.21 0.73
N ALA A 37 8.74 0.91 0.92
CA ALA A 37 8.79 -0.05 -0.17
C ALA A 37 7.76 0.27 -1.27
N SER A 38 6.50 0.53 -0.88
CA SER A 38 5.45 0.89 -1.84
C SER A 38 5.72 2.22 -2.52
N GLU A 39 6.14 3.24 -1.79
CA GLU A 39 6.47 4.55 -2.33
C GLU A 39 7.63 4.48 -3.32
N ASN A 40 8.72 3.81 -2.95
CA ASN A 40 9.88 3.62 -3.83
C ASN A 40 9.52 2.89 -5.12
N LEU A 41 8.67 1.86 -5.03
CA LEU A 41 8.22 1.12 -6.21
C LEU A 41 7.36 2.01 -7.13
N ILE A 42 6.38 2.73 -6.56
CA ILE A 42 5.53 3.67 -7.30
C ILE A 42 6.40 4.75 -7.97
N ASP A 43 7.32 5.35 -7.21
CA ASP A 43 8.25 6.35 -7.71
C ASP A 43 9.08 5.82 -8.87
N TYR A 44 9.68 4.65 -8.70
CA TYR A 44 10.50 4.01 -9.72
C TYR A 44 9.70 3.75 -11.00
N MET A 45 8.54 3.10 -10.88
CA MET A 45 7.72 2.73 -12.04
C MET A 45 7.20 3.96 -12.79
N LEU A 46 6.68 4.96 -12.06
CA LEU A 46 6.09 6.15 -12.67
C LEU A 46 7.12 7.18 -13.14
N LYS A 47 8.34 7.19 -12.61
CA LYS A 47 9.45 8.02 -13.13
C LYS A 47 10.13 7.36 -14.33
N LYS A 48 10.32 6.04 -14.28
CA LYS A 48 11.04 5.31 -15.33
C LYS A 48 10.20 5.15 -16.60
N TYR A 49 8.90 4.93 -16.45
CA TYR A 49 8.01 4.66 -17.57
C TYR A 49 6.92 5.70 -17.68
N ARG A 50 6.59 6.11 -18.91
CA ARG A 50 5.36 6.86 -19.17
C ARG A 50 4.17 5.96 -18.81
N PRO A 51 3.09 6.47 -18.19
CA PRO A 51 1.97 5.63 -17.76
C PRO A 51 1.35 4.74 -18.85
N HIS A 52 1.25 5.22 -20.10
CA HIS A 52 0.75 4.44 -21.24
C HIS A 52 1.70 3.32 -21.72
N LYS A 53 2.93 3.24 -21.19
CA LYS A 53 3.88 2.15 -21.45
C LYS A 53 3.85 1.06 -20.40
N LEU A 54 3.16 1.29 -19.28
CA LEU A 54 2.96 0.28 -18.26
C LEU A 54 1.87 -0.69 -18.71
N HIS A 55 2.11 -1.97 -18.47
CA HIS A 55 1.17 -3.05 -18.70
C HIS A 55 0.28 -3.27 -17.49
N ARG A 56 -0.69 -4.18 -17.60
CA ARG A 56 -1.59 -4.49 -16.50
C ARG A 56 -0.82 -5.08 -15.32
N GLU A 57 0.12 -5.95 -15.62
CA GLU A 57 0.98 -6.67 -14.67
C GLU A 57 1.80 -5.69 -13.82
N ASP A 58 2.31 -4.61 -14.45
CA ASP A 58 3.01 -3.53 -13.73
C ASP A 58 2.09 -2.86 -12.69
N PHE A 59 0.83 -2.62 -13.05
CA PHE A 59 -0.15 -2.07 -12.10
C PHE A 59 -0.54 -3.08 -11.03
N GLU A 60 -0.59 -4.37 -11.35
CA GLU A 60 -0.83 -5.42 -10.36
C GLU A 60 0.31 -5.44 -9.32
N GLU A 61 1.57 -5.25 -9.71
CA GLU A 61 2.69 -5.10 -8.76
C GLU A 61 2.54 -3.88 -7.84
N LEU A 62 2.14 -2.72 -8.39
CA LEU A 62 1.87 -1.51 -7.60
C LEU A 62 0.70 -1.70 -6.63
N GLU A 63 -0.37 -2.36 -7.08
CA GLU A 63 -1.53 -2.66 -6.24
C GLU A 63 -1.19 -3.70 -5.14
N ILE A 64 -0.32 -4.67 -5.43
CA ILE A 64 0.18 -5.63 -4.43
C ILE A 64 1.01 -4.91 -3.37
N SER A 65 1.89 -3.97 -3.73
CA SER A 65 2.66 -3.23 -2.73
C SER A 65 1.75 -2.40 -1.83
N LEU A 66 0.70 -1.78 -2.39
CA LEU A 66 -0.31 -1.06 -1.62
C LEU A 66 -1.16 -1.99 -0.75
N ALA A 67 -1.47 -3.21 -1.22
CA ALA A 67 -2.15 -4.22 -0.43
C ALA A 67 -1.35 -4.63 0.82
N GLU A 68 -0.01 -4.68 0.75
CA GLU A 68 0.82 -4.91 1.93
C GLU A 68 0.75 -3.76 2.93
N VAL A 69 0.69 -2.51 2.44
CA VAL A 69 0.48 -1.32 3.29
C VAL A 69 -0.87 -1.38 3.99
N GLU A 70 -1.94 -1.81 3.31
CA GLU A 70 -3.25 -2.01 3.94
C GLU A 70 -3.20 -3.00 5.10
N ILE A 71 -2.46 -4.10 4.94
CA ILE A 71 -2.28 -5.09 6.01
C ILE A 71 -1.54 -4.48 7.20
N ALA A 72 -0.50 -3.67 6.95
CA ALA A 72 0.23 -2.95 8.00
C ALA A 72 -0.67 -1.95 8.74
N LEU A 73 -1.47 -1.16 8.02
CA LEU A 73 -2.44 -0.22 8.59
C LEU A 73 -3.53 -0.93 9.40
N ASN A 74 -4.02 -2.06 8.91
CA ASN A 74 -4.99 -2.88 9.65
C ASN A 74 -4.36 -3.40 10.96
N LYS A 75 -3.08 -3.77 10.96
CA LYS A 75 -2.36 -4.17 12.17
C LYS A 75 -2.21 -3.03 13.16
N LEU A 76 -1.82 -1.85 12.68
CA LEU A 76 -1.76 -0.63 13.49
C LEU A 76 -3.14 -0.31 14.12
N ASN A 77 -4.21 -0.45 13.35
CA ASN A 77 -5.57 -0.22 13.84
C ASN A 77 -6.01 -1.23 14.91
N SER A 78 -5.58 -2.48 14.78
CA SER A 78 -5.97 -3.55 15.70
C SER A 78 -5.19 -3.55 17.02
N LEU A 79 -3.93 -3.09 16.99
CA LEU A 79 -3.00 -3.20 18.12
C LEU A 79 -2.19 -1.90 18.29
N PRO A 80 -2.82 -0.70 18.34
CA PRO A 80 -2.11 0.58 18.30
C PRO A 80 -1.06 0.73 19.42
N GLU A 81 -1.36 0.21 20.61
CA GLU A 81 -0.47 0.22 21.78
C GLU A 81 0.87 -0.49 21.55
N ARG A 82 0.95 -1.42 20.60
CA ARG A 82 2.20 -2.13 20.26
C ARG A 82 3.12 -1.34 19.33
N PHE A 83 2.61 -0.29 18.70
CA PHE A 83 3.33 0.47 17.70
C PHE A 83 3.88 1.80 18.26
N GLU A 84 3.44 2.22 19.45
CA GLU A 84 3.83 3.51 20.04
C GLU A 84 3.58 4.70 19.09
N VAL A 85 2.52 4.60 18.28
CA VAL A 85 2.14 5.59 17.27
C VAL A 85 1.06 6.51 17.84
N THR A 86 1.25 7.82 17.71
CA THR A 86 0.24 8.81 18.13
C THR A 86 -0.93 8.88 17.16
N ASP A 87 -2.05 9.50 17.56
CA ASP A 87 -3.19 9.70 16.66
C ASP A 87 -2.82 10.59 15.46
N GLU A 88 -1.95 11.58 15.64
CA GLU A 88 -1.44 12.43 14.56
C GLU A 88 -0.59 11.62 13.57
N GLU A 89 0.30 10.77 14.05
CA GLU A 89 1.13 9.91 13.21
C GLU A 89 0.29 8.88 12.46
N LYS A 90 -0.71 8.32 13.12
CA LYS A 90 -1.69 7.44 12.50
C LYS A 90 -2.44 8.14 11.38
N ALA A 91 -2.92 9.37 11.62
CA ALA A 91 -3.57 10.17 10.59
C ALA A 91 -2.62 10.47 9.41
N ALA A 92 -1.33 10.71 9.70
CA ALA A 92 -0.31 10.90 8.67
C ALA A 92 -0.10 9.64 7.81
N PHE A 93 -0.04 8.44 8.42
CA PHE A 93 0.03 7.17 7.67
C PHE A 93 -1.20 6.96 6.78
N ILE A 94 -2.40 7.25 7.29
CA ILE A 94 -3.64 7.12 6.52
C ILE A 94 -3.62 8.06 5.31
N LYS A 95 -3.28 9.34 5.54
CA LYS A 95 -3.17 10.33 4.46
C LYS A 95 -2.14 9.91 3.42
N LYS A 96 -0.96 9.44 3.85
CA LYS A 96 0.08 8.93 2.94
C LYS A 96 -0.43 7.76 2.10
N TYR A 97 -1.22 6.85 2.68
CA TYR A 97 -1.80 5.73 1.95
C TYR A 97 -2.79 6.20 0.87
N GLU A 98 -3.66 7.14 1.21
CA GLU A 98 -4.61 7.73 0.27
C GLU A 98 -3.89 8.43 -0.89
N GLU A 99 -2.85 9.23 -0.61
CA GLU A 99 -2.02 9.88 -1.62
C GLU A 99 -1.34 8.87 -2.57
N LEU A 100 -0.79 7.78 -2.03
CA LEU A 100 -0.18 6.73 -2.87
C LEU A 100 -1.23 6.01 -3.74
N CYS A 101 -2.43 5.75 -3.20
CA CYS A 101 -3.53 5.18 -3.97
C CYS A 101 -3.91 6.07 -5.15
N GLU A 102 -4.13 7.36 -4.89
CA GLU A 102 -4.52 8.33 -5.92
C GLU A 102 -3.48 8.43 -7.04
N ARG A 103 -2.18 8.35 -6.69
CA ARG A 103 -1.09 8.35 -7.66
C ARG A 103 -1.17 7.15 -8.61
N VAL A 104 -1.38 5.95 -8.06
CA VAL A 104 -1.52 4.72 -8.87
C VAL A 104 -2.78 4.76 -9.72
N GLU A 105 -3.91 5.18 -9.16
CA GLU A 105 -5.18 5.29 -9.90
C GLU A 105 -5.09 6.28 -11.06
N ARG A 106 -4.50 7.45 -10.81
CA ARG A 106 -4.29 8.46 -11.86
C ARG A 106 -3.41 7.91 -12.98
N ALA A 107 -2.34 7.21 -12.65
CA ALA A 107 -1.46 6.61 -13.66
C ALA A 107 -2.20 5.51 -14.44
N ASN A 108 -3.04 4.70 -13.82
CA ASN A 108 -3.81 3.66 -14.50
C ASN A 108 -4.87 4.26 -15.43
N LEU A 109 -5.56 5.33 -15.00
CA LEU A 109 -6.48 6.08 -15.86
C LEU A 109 -5.75 6.66 -17.08
N GLN A 110 -4.56 7.23 -16.88
CA GLN A 110 -3.70 7.69 -17.97
C GLN A 110 -3.20 6.54 -18.85
N ARG A 111 -3.03 5.32 -18.35
CA ARG A 111 -2.71 4.18 -19.21
C ARG A 111 -3.91 3.83 -20.10
N ILE A 112 -5.10 3.77 -19.52
CA ILE A 112 -6.34 3.38 -20.22
C ILE A 112 -6.73 4.42 -21.26
N SER A 113 -6.59 5.71 -20.98
CA SER A 113 -7.02 6.77 -21.90
C SER A 113 -6.18 6.90 -23.17
N TRP A 114 -5.05 6.17 -23.26
CA TRP A 114 -4.15 6.15 -24.41
C TRP A 114 -4.24 4.85 -25.22
N ASN A 115 -4.98 3.86 -24.72
CA ASN A 115 -5.30 2.63 -25.45
C ASN A 115 -6.64 2.79 -26.18
#